data_AF-R1H064-F1
#
_entry.id   AF-R1H064-F1
#
_cell.length_a   1.000
_cell.length_b   1.000
_cell.length_c   1.000
_cell.angle_alpha   90.00
_cell.angle_beta   90.00
_cell.angle_gamma   90.00
#
_symmetry.space_group_name_H-M   'P 1'
#
loop_
_entity.id
_entity.type
_entity.pdbx_description
1 polymer ?
#
loop_
_entity_poly.entity_id
_entity_poly.type
_entity_poly.pdbx_seq_one_letter_code
_entity_poly.pdbx_strand_id
1 'polypeptide(L)'
;MLNYRLLQQLAPLNFRDECKTEALPDYLARVGPLAPFIPENVLAQWLYRHWRGFESNWSFIDLARHHFELQSWPRERLLQIGSRHMEAIERWQELLSHNSYVRRSWLGDYMLHQGSWPEPIIVLATDEQSLYPDGRAMPVPYCLLEGHHRLAYLRAMVLEGAQLQPLHQVWLCRPIRDS
;
A
#
# COMPACT_ATOMS: atom_id res chain seq x y z
N MET A 1 -11.78 2.43 -17.61
CA MET A 1 -10.31 2.37 -17.46
C MET A 1 -9.85 3.80 -17.23
N LEU A 2 -8.91 4.02 -16.31
CA LEU A 2 -8.13 5.25 -16.31
C LEU A 2 -7.68 5.45 -17.75
N ASN A 3 -8.04 6.57 -18.35
CA ASN A 3 -7.54 6.89 -19.68
C ASN A 3 -6.02 6.71 -19.62
N TYR A 4 -5.43 5.88 -20.49
CA TYR A 4 -3.99 5.61 -20.47
C TYR A 4 -3.16 6.91 -20.41
N ARG A 5 -3.71 8.01 -20.95
CA ARG A 5 -3.19 9.37 -20.79
C ARG A 5 -3.14 9.88 -19.36
N LEU A 6 -4.19 9.70 -18.55
CA LEU A 6 -4.19 10.08 -17.15
C LEU A 6 -3.15 9.28 -16.38
N LEU A 7 -3.07 7.96 -16.60
CA LEU A 7 -2.06 7.12 -15.96
C LEU A 7 -0.63 7.64 -16.21
N GLN A 8 -0.31 8.00 -17.46
CA GLN A 8 0.99 8.60 -17.78
C GLN A 8 1.25 9.94 -17.09
N GLN A 9 0.19 10.74 -16.86
CA GLN A 9 0.30 12.02 -16.15
C GLN A 9 0.51 11.86 -14.64
N LEU A 10 0.11 10.72 -14.06
CA LEU A 10 0.34 10.41 -12.64
C LEU A 10 1.78 9.97 -12.35
N ALA A 11 2.60 9.66 -13.37
CA ALA A 11 3.98 9.28 -13.15
C ALA A 11 4.79 10.45 -12.56
N PRO A 12 5.68 10.21 -11.57
CA PRO A 12 6.66 11.22 -11.17
C PRO A 12 7.60 11.53 -12.33
N LEU A 13 7.89 12.82 -12.56
CA LEU A 13 8.83 13.16 -13.63
C LEU A 13 10.21 12.61 -13.28
N ASN A 14 10.91 12.08 -14.29
CA ASN A 14 12.25 11.49 -14.17
C ASN A 14 12.37 10.36 -13.13
N PHE A 15 11.30 9.63 -12.80
CA PHE A 15 11.32 8.51 -11.82
C PHE A 15 12.34 7.38 -12.12
N ARG A 16 13.04 7.44 -13.26
CA ARG A 16 14.09 6.49 -13.62
C ARG A 16 15.47 6.89 -13.12
N ASP A 17 15.67 8.15 -12.75
CA ASP A 17 16.90 8.73 -12.24
C ASP A 17 16.60 9.39 -10.89
N GLU A 18 16.99 8.76 -9.79
CA GLU A 18 16.67 9.22 -8.42
C GLU A 18 17.19 10.64 -8.16
N CYS A 19 18.33 11.00 -8.76
CA CYS A 19 18.94 12.32 -8.62
C CYS A 19 18.16 13.43 -9.37
N LYS A 20 17.26 13.05 -10.27
CA LYS A 20 16.47 13.98 -11.10
C LYS A 20 14.97 13.82 -10.92
N THR A 21 14.56 12.85 -10.10
CA THR A 21 13.16 12.61 -9.81
C THR A 21 12.55 13.88 -9.23
N GLU A 22 11.41 14.28 -9.77
CA GLU A 22 10.62 15.42 -9.31
C GLU A 22 10.48 15.40 -7.78
N ALA A 23 10.58 16.55 -7.11
CA ALA A 23 10.39 16.60 -5.68
C ALA A 23 8.93 16.34 -5.31
N LEU A 24 8.67 15.71 -4.15
CA LEU A 24 7.31 15.38 -3.71
C LEU A 24 6.34 16.59 -3.69
N PRO A 25 6.73 17.79 -3.21
CA PRO A 25 5.84 18.95 -3.24
C PRO A 25 5.42 19.34 -4.67
N ASP A 26 6.37 19.32 -5.61
CA ASP A 26 6.11 19.66 -7.01
C ASP A 26 5.21 18.60 -7.67
N TYR A 27 5.47 17.34 -7.37
CA TYR A 27 4.64 16.22 -7.80
C TYR A 27 3.19 16.36 -7.32
N LEU A 28 2.96 16.63 -6.03
CA LEU A 28 1.61 16.78 -5.48
C LEU A 28 0.89 18.00 -6.08
N ALA A 29 1.59 19.12 -6.26
CA ALA A 29 1.03 20.31 -6.90
C ALA A 29 0.58 20.05 -8.36
N ARG A 30 1.33 19.22 -9.09
CA ARG A 30 1.03 18.85 -10.48
C ARG A 30 -0.06 17.77 -10.58
N VAL A 31 0.01 16.74 -9.74
CA VAL A 31 -0.80 15.52 -9.87
C VAL A 31 -2.10 15.60 -9.07
N GLY A 32 -2.10 16.26 -7.91
CA GLY A 32 -3.28 16.40 -7.05
C GLY A 32 -4.52 16.92 -7.80
N PRO A 33 -4.42 18.02 -8.57
CA PRO A 33 -5.55 18.54 -9.35
C PRO A 33 -6.06 17.59 -10.45
N LEU A 34 -5.23 16.67 -10.95
CA LEU A 34 -5.60 15.70 -11.99
C LEU A 34 -6.33 14.48 -11.42
N ALA A 35 -6.08 14.16 -10.15
CA ALA A 35 -6.67 13.02 -9.46
C ALA A 35 -7.19 13.40 -8.07
N PRO A 36 -8.16 14.34 -7.97
CA PRO A 36 -8.67 14.83 -6.68
C PRO A 36 -9.40 13.75 -5.86
N PHE A 37 -9.75 12.63 -6.50
CA PHE A 37 -10.35 11.45 -5.87
C PHE A 37 -9.32 10.53 -5.19
N ILE A 38 -8.02 10.78 -5.38
CA ILE A 38 -6.94 10.06 -4.70
C ILE A 38 -6.36 10.96 -3.60
N PRO A 39 -6.39 10.54 -2.32
CA PRO A 39 -5.81 11.31 -1.22
C PRO A 39 -4.32 11.58 -1.46
N GLU A 40 -3.83 12.76 -1.07
CA GLU A 40 -2.41 13.12 -1.21
C GLU A 40 -1.46 12.11 -0.57
N ASN A 41 -1.84 11.52 0.56
CA ASN A 41 -1.05 10.48 1.20
C ASN A 41 -0.93 9.22 0.32
N VAL A 42 -2.01 8.81 -0.35
CA VAL A 42 -1.98 7.69 -1.30
C VAL A 42 -1.13 8.05 -2.53
N LEU A 43 -1.26 9.28 -3.05
CA LEU A 43 -0.41 9.76 -4.14
C LEU A 43 1.07 9.71 -3.75
N ALA A 44 1.42 10.16 -2.53
CA ALA A 44 2.78 10.21 -2.04
C ALA A 44 3.36 8.81 -1.73
N GLN A 45 2.63 7.98 -0.99
CA GLN A 45 3.14 6.69 -0.51
C GLN A 45 3.10 5.63 -1.61
N TRP A 46 2.14 5.66 -2.53
CA TRP A 46 2.01 4.64 -3.55
C TRP A 46 2.55 5.06 -4.91
N LEU A 47 1.97 6.11 -5.50
CA LEU A 47 2.28 6.47 -6.87
C LEU A 47 3.66 7.14 -6.97
N TYR A 48 3.98 8.06 -6.06
CA TYR A 48 5.26 8.76 -6.08
C TYR A 48 6.42 7.87 -5.66
N ARG A 49 6.38 7.30 -4.44
CA ARG A 49 7.49 6.49 -3.91
C ARG A 49 7.66 5.14 -4.61
N HIS A 50 6.57 4.57 -5.13
CA HIS A 50 6.55 3.20 -5.64
C HIS A 50 6.01 3.09 -7.06
N TRP A 51 6.20 4.12 -7.90
CA TRP A 51 5.71 4.17 -9.28
C TRP A 51 5.98 2.89 -10.08
N ARG A 52 7.22 2.38 -10.08
CA ARG A 52 7.58 1.16 -10.84
C ARG A 52 6.81 -0.07 -10.36
N GLY A 53 6.61 -0.18 -9.04
CA GLY A 53 5.83 -1.27 -8.45
C GLY A 53 4.35 -1.14 -8.78
N PHE A 54 3.82 0.08 -8.77
CA PHE A 54 2.46 0.39 -9.21
C PHE A 54 2.26 0.09 -10.70
N GLU A 55 3.11 0.61 -11.57
CA GLU A 55 3.02 0.46 -13.03
C GLU A 55 3.01 -1.02 -13.44
N SER A 56 3.86 -1.83 -12.81
CA SER A 56 3.98 -3.26 -13.15
C SER A 56 2.93 -4.16 -12.52
N ASN A 57 2.39 -3.81 -11.33
CA ASN A 57 1.49 -4.71 -10.59
C ASN A 57 0.04 -4.25 -10.51
N TRP A 58 -0.25 -2.97 -10.74
CA TRP A 58 -1.54 -2.36 -10.38
C TRP A 58 -2.08 -1.37 -11.42
N SER A 59 -1.34 -1.08 -12.49
CA SER A 59 -1.78 -0.16 -13.56
C SER A 59 -3.07 -0.57 -14.28
N PHE A 60 -3.47 -1.84 -14.15
CA PHE A 60 -4.74 -2.34 -14.66
C PHE A 60 -5.96 -1.85 -13.85
N ILE A 61 -5.76 -1.38 -12.62
CA ILE A 61 -6.82 -0.85 -11.78
C ILE A 61 -7.21 0.55 -12.27
N ASP A 62 -8.48 0.73 -12.57
CA ASP A 62 -9.05 2.03 -12.86
C ASP A 62 -9.30 2.83 -11.57
N LEU A 63 -8.29 3.57 -11.09
CA LEU A 63 -8.40 4.33 -9.84
C LEU A 63 -9.50 5.39 -9.87
N ALA A 64 -9.93 5.87 -11.04
CA ALA A 64 -11.06 6.82 -11.15
C ALA A 64 -12.42 6.16 -10.83
N ARG A 65 -12.48 4.83 -10.86
CA ARG A 65 -13.63 4.02 -10.44
C ARG A 65 -13.48 3.46 -9.03
N HIS A 66 -12.63 4.07 -8.22
CA HIS A 66 -12.42 3.67 -6.84
C HIS A 66 -12.51 4.87 -5.89
N HIS A 67 -13.00 4.59 -4.69
CA HIS A 67 -13.02 5.53 -3.57
C HIS A 67 -12.01 5.08 -2.51
N PHE A 68 -11.25 6.04 -2.00
CA PHE A 68 -10.30 5.81 -0.90
C PHE A 68 -10.89 6.33 0.41
N GLU A 69 -10.98 5.45 1.40
CA GLU A 69 -11.42 5.80 2.76
C GLU A 69 -10.31 5.52 3.77
N LEU A 70 -10.00 6.50 4.61
CA LEU A 70 -9.12 6.27 5.75
C LEU A 70 -9.92 5.62 6.87
N GLN A 71 -9.58 4.38 7.21
CA GLN A 71 -10.22 3.63 8.28
C GLN A 71 -9.23 3.29 9.39
N SER A 72 -9.75 3.00 10.59
CA SER A 72 -8.98 2.47 11.72
C SER A 72 -9.41 1.04 11.99
N TRP A 73 -8.50 0.08 11.80
CA TRP A 73 -8.81 -1.35 11.88
C TRP A 73 -8.12 -2.03 13.07
N PRO A 74 -8.78 -2.99 13.72
CA PRO A 74 -8.14 -3.84 14.71
C PRO A 74 -7.26 -4.89 14.04
N ARG A 75 -6.29 -5.44 14.78
CA ARG A 75 -5.31 -6.40 14.26
C ARG A 75 -5.94 -7.63 13.62
N GLU A 76 -7.06 -8.11 14.15
CA GLU A 76 -7.76 -9.31 13.68
C GLU A 76 -8.26 -9.13 12.25
N ARG A 77 -8.65 -7.91 11.88
CA ARG A 77 -9.04 -7.57 10.51
C ARG A 77 -7.82 -7.42 9.59
N LEU A 78 -6.72 -6.89 10.10
CA LEU A 78 -5.47 -6.71 9.35
C LEU A 78 -4.83 -8.05 8.97
N LEU A 79 -4.94 -9.05 9.84
CA LEU A 79 -4.41 -10.40 9.58
C LEU A 79 -5.12 -11.11 8.41
N GLN A 80 -6.32 -10.68 8.04
CA GLN A 80 -7.09 -11.18 6.89
C GLN A 80 -6.62 -10.61 5.55
N ILE A 81 -5.74 -9.60 5.56
CA ILE A 81 -5.21 -9.01 4.32
C ILE A 81 -4.28 -10.01 3.65
N GLY A 82 -4.56 -10.32 2.38
CA GLY A 82 -3.69 -11.14 1.53
C GLY A 82 -2.94 -10.32 0.48
N SER A 83 -2.03 -10.95 -0.25
CA SER A 83 -1.25 -10.34 -1.32
C SER A 83 -0.83 -11.39 -2.35
N ARG A 84 -0.66 -11.00 -3.62
CA ARG A 84 0.05 -11.85 -4.61
C ARG A 84 1.54 -12.06 -4.27
N HIS A 85 2.07 -11.31 -3.32
CA HIS A 85 3.46 -11.37 -2.86
C HIS A 85 3.55 -11.89 -1.42
N MET A 86 2.72 -12.87 -1.04
CA MET A 86 2.73 -13.44 0.32
C MET A 86 4.11 -13.96 0.73
N GLU A 87 4.84 -14.63 -0.16
CA GLU A 87 6.19 -15.13 0.13
C GLU A 87 7.15 -14.01 0.57
N ALA A 88 7.03 -12.82 -0.04
CA ALA A 88 7.84 -11.67 0.35
C ALA A 88 7.44 -11.13 1.73
N ILE A 89 6.14 -11.11 2.03
CA ILE A 89 5.62 -10.70 3.34
C ILE A 89 6.10 -11.67 4.43
N GLU A 90 6.00 -12.97 4.20
CA GLU A 90 6.44 -14.01 5.13
C GLU A 90 7.94 -13.94 5.39
N ARG A 91 8.73 -13.73 4.34
CA ARG A 91 10.18 -13.51 4.48
C ARG A 91 10.50 -12.27 5.32
N TRP A 92 9.82 -11.15 5.10
CA TRP A 92 10.06 -9.94 5.89
C TRP A 92 9.55 -10.05 7.33
N GLN A 93 8.52 -10.85 7.56
CA GLN A 93 8.03 -11.21 8.88
C GLN A 93 9.13 -11.97 9.64
N GLU A 94 9.68 -13.04 9.05
CA GLU A 94 10.78 -13.82 9.63
C GLU A 94 12.02 -12.95 9.89
N LEU A 95 12.37 -12.07 8.94
CA LEU A 95 13.50 -11.17 9.08
C LEU A 95 13.33 -10.20 10.26
N LEU A 96 12.13 -9.65 10.51
CA LEU A 96 11.95 -8.80 11.69
C LEU A 96 12.16 -9.59 12.99
N SER A 97 11.76 -10.86 13.02
CA SER A 97 11.89 -11.70 14.22
C SER A 97 13.33 -12.08 14.54
N HIS A 98 14.18 -12.29 13.53
CA HIS A 98 15.52 -12.88 13.74
C HIS A 98 16.69 -11.97 13.33
N ASN A 99 16.45 -10.89 12.59
CA ASN A 99 17.51 -10.04 12.08
C ASN A 99 17.60 -8.71 12.83
N SER A 100 18.64 -8.55 13.65
CA SER A 100 18.87 -7.34 14.45
C SER A 100 19.07 -6.07 13.60
N TYR A 101 19.60 -6.18 12.38
CA TYR A 101 19.73 -5.05 11.46
C TYR A 101 18.36 -4.58 10.97
N VAL A 102 17.46 -5.51 10.63
CA VAL A 102 16.08 -5.18 10.21
C VAL A 102 15.31 -4.53 11.35
N ARG A 103 15.44 -5.04 12.57
CA ARG A 103 14.81 -4.45 13.77
C ARG A 103 15.30 -3.03 14.08
N ARG A 104 16.58 -2.74 13.79
CA ARG A 104 17.19 -1.40 13.96
C ARG A 104 17.04 -0.50 12.74
N SER A 105 16.42 -0.97 11.65
CA SER A 105 16.05 -0.11 10.53
C SER A 105 15.05 0.93 11.02
N TRP A 106 14.99 2.10 10.36
CA TRP A 106 14.05 3.15 10.74
C TRP A 106 12.60 2.66 10.86
N LEU A 107 12.14 1.82 9.92
CA LEU A 107 10.78 1.28 9.94
C LEU A 107 10.60 0.25 11.06
N GLY A 108 11.55 -0.66 11.23
CA GLY A 108 11.50 -1.67 12.29
C GLY A 108 11.49 -1.01 13.67
N ASP A 109 12.39 -0.07 13.89
CA ASP A 109 12.51 0.68 15.14
C ASP A 109 11.23 1.46 15.44
N TYR A 110 10.70 2.19 14.46
CA TYR A 110 9.45 2.92 14.61
C TYR A 110 8.30 2.00 15.01
N MET A 111 8.09 0.90 14.28
CA MET A 111 6.94 0.02 14.51
C MET A 111 7.04 -0.72 15.85
N LEU A 112 8.24 -1.14 16.25
CA LEU A 112 8.49 -1.79 17.53
C LEU A 112 8.24 -0.84 18.72
N HIS A 113 8.58 0.45 18.58
CA HIS A 113 8.35 1.44 19.63
C HIS A 113 6.92 1.97 19.67
N GLN A 114 6.30 2.24 18.51
CA GLN A 114 4.98 2.86 18.42
C GLN A 114 3.84 1.85 18.41
N GLY A 115 4.12 0.56 18.19
CA GLY A 115 3.11 -0.49 18.08
C GLY A 115 2.20 -0.35 16.86
N SER A 116 2.61 0.42 15.85
CA SER A 116 1.88 0.67 14.60
C SER A 116 2.83 1.24 13.54
N TRP A 117 2.36 1.38 12.30
CA TRP A 117 3.15 1.93 11.19
C TRP A 117 3.17 3.47 11.17
N PRO A 118 4.21 4.07 10.57
CA PRO A 118 4.33 5.52 10.44
C PRO A 118 3.36 6.12 9.41
N GLU A 119 2.92 5.31 8.45
CA GLU A 119 2.03 5.69 7.37
C GLU A 119 1.00 4.57 7.17
N PRO A 120 -0.27 4.86 6.82
CA PRO A 120 -1.28 3.85 6.56
C PRO A 120 -0.90 2.92 5.42
N ILE A 121 -1.11 1.61 5.57
CA ILE A 121 -1.06 0.69 4.42
C ILE A 121 -2.24 0.94 3.49
N ILE A 122 -2.12 0.51 2.23
CA ILE A 122 -3.17 0.69 1.22
C ILE A 122 -3.67 -0.68 0.79
N VAL A 123 -4.98 -0.90 0.89
CA VAL A 123 -5.62 -2.18 0.58
C VAL A 123 -6.80 -1.97 -0.36
N LEU A 124 -7.00 -2.92 -1.26
CA LEU A 124 -8.17 -3.00 -2.13
C LEU A 124 -9.21 -3.93 -1.50
N ALA A 125 -10.46 -3.47 -1.40
CA ALA A 125 -11.59 -4.34 -1.14
C ALA A 125 -11.88 -5.20 -2.37
N THR A 126 -11.85 -6.51 -2.19
CA THR A 126 -12.00 -7.51 -3.25
C THR A 126 -13.09 -8.50 -2.90
N ASP A 127 -13.63 -9.14 -3.92
CA ASP A 127 -14.61 -10.21 -3.83
C ASP A 127 -14.21 -11.40 -4.71
N GLU A 128 -15.04 -12.44 -4.75
CA GLU A 128 -14.78 -13.67 -5.50
C GLU A 128 -14.65 -13.45 -7.02
N GLN A 129 -15.11 -12.31 -7.54
CA GLN A 129 -15.02 -11.95 -8.96
C GLN A 129 -13.78 -11.11 -9.27
N SER A 130 -13.01 -10.71 -8.26
CA SER A 130 -11.83 -9.87 -8.42
C SER A 130 -10.66 -10.71 -8.94
N LEU A 131 -10.20 -10.39 -10.16
CA LEU A 131 -9.12 -11.11 -10.85
C LEU A 131 -7.95 -10.19 -11.21
N TYR A 132 -6.74 -10.75 -11.20
CA TYR A 132 -5.59 -10.17 -11.86
C TYR A 132 -5.72 -10.26 -13.39
N PRO A 133 -4.96 -9.47 -14.17
CA PRO A 133 -4.99 -9.53 -15.64
C PRO A 133 -4.66 -10.89 -16.25
N ASP A 134 -3.93 -11.74 -15.51
CA ASP A 134 -3.61 -13.11 -15.92
C ASP A 134 -4.71 -14.13 -15.58
N GLY A 135 -5.86 -13.67 -15.07
CA GLY A 135 -7.02 -14.48 -14.71
C GLY A 135 -6.94 -15.13 -13.32
N ARG A 136 -5.85 -14.96 -12.56
CA ARG A 136 -5.77 -15.48 -11.18
C ARG A 136 -6.65 -14.66 -10.24
N ALA A 137 -7.28 -15.34 -9.28
CA ALA A 137 -8.07 -14.68 -8.24
C ALA A 137 -7.21 -13.77 -7.36
N MET A 138 -7.76 -12.61 -7.01
CA MET A 138 -7.18 -11.73 -6.00
C MET A 138 -7.51 -12.26 -4.60
N PRO A 139 -6.65 -12.03 -3.58
CA PRO A 139 -6.97 -12.35 -2.19
C PRO A 139 -8.27 -11.66 -1.74
N VAL A 140 -9.11 -12.38 -0.99
CA VAL A 140 -10.37 -11.88 -0.42
C VAL A 140 -10.33 -11.93 1.11
N PRO A 141 -10.99 -11.01 1.84
CA PRO A 141 -11.77 -9.87 1.34
C PRO A 141 -10.93 -8.61 1.04
N TYR A 142 -9.63 -8.66 1.32
CA TYR A 142 -8.72 -7.53 1.10
C TYR A 142 -7.42 -7.96 0.43
N CYS A 143 -7.05 -7.26 -0.63
CA CYS A 143 -5.78 -7.42 -1.32
C CYS A 143 -4.86 -6.22 -1.00
N LEU A 144 -3.67 -6.48 -0.49
CA LEU A 144 -2.67 -5.45 -0.23
C LEU A 144 -2.18 -4.81 -1.54
N LEU A 145 -2.28 -3.49 -1.66
CA LEU A 145 -1.75 -2.71 -2.77
C LEU A 145 -0.34 -2.20 -2.46
N GLU A 146 -0.15 -1.69 -1.24
CA GLU A 146 1.10 -1.08 -0.78
C GLU A 146 1.23 -1.23 0.75
N GLY A 147 2.46 -1.31 1.23
CA GLY A 147 2.77 -1.49 2.66
C GLY A 147 3.25 -2.88 3.04
N HIS A 148 3.85 -3.64 2.11
CA HIS A 148 4.27 -5.04 2.34
C HIS A 148 5.14 -5.24 3.57
N HIS A 149 6.15 -4.37 3.78
CA HIS A 149 7.00 -4.46 4.98
C HIS A 149 6.22 -4.12 6.26
N ARG A 150 5.33 -3.11 6.20
CA ARG A 150 4.50 -2.71 7.35
C ARG A 150 3.55 -3.84 7.77
N LEU A 151 2.91 -4.51 6.82
CA LEU A 151 2.06 -5.67 7.12
C LEU A 151 2.88 -6.86 7.65
N ALA A 152 4.04 -7.13 7.03
CA ALA A 152 4.95 -8.18 7.49
C ALA A 152 5.41 -7.95 8.94
N TYR A 153 5.78 -6.72 9.27
CA TYR A 153 6.25 -6.35 10.60
C TYR A 153 5.13 -6.41 11.63
N LEU A 154 3.92 -5.95 11.29
CA LEU A 154 2.76 -6.12 12.15
C LEU A 154 2.51 -7.60 12.46
N ARG A 155 2.57 -8.48 11.45
CA ARG A 155 2.38 -9.92 11.63
C ARG A 155 3.43 -10.54 12.57
N ALA A 156 4.69 -10.15 12.42
CA ALA A 156 5.77 -10.58 13.31
C ALA A 156 5.53 -10.11 14.75
N MET A 157 5.19 -8.83 14.92
CA MET A 157 4.90 -8.24 16.23
C MET A 157 3.68 -8.89 16.91
N VAL A 158 2.64 -9.24 16.15
CA VAL A 158 1.49 -10.03 16.67
C VAL A 158 1.95 -11.39 17.15
N LEU A 159 2.75 -12.11 16.36
CA LEU A 159 3.25 -13.44 16.70
C LEU A 159 4.15 -13.43 17.95
N GLU A 160 4.97 -12.38 18.10
CA GLU A 160 5.85 -12.16 19.24
C GLU A 160 5.11 -11.67 20.51
N GLY A 161 3.81 -11.39 20.42
CA GLY A 161 3.05 -10.82 21.55
C GLY A 161 3.50 -9.41 21.92
N ALA A 162 4.02 -8.64 20.96
CA ALA A 162 4.46 -7.26 21.19
C ALA A 162 3.28 -6.35 21.58
N GLN A 163 3.61 -5.24 22.24
CA GLN A 163 2.63 -4.21 22.55
C GLN A 163 2.25 -3.46 21.26
N LEU A 164 0.97 -3.59 20.87
CA LEU A 164 0.42 -2.95 19.68
C LEU A 164 -0.60 -1.89 20.06
N GLN A 165 -0.77 -0.89 19.19
CA GLN A 165 -1.95 -0.05 19.23
C GLN A 165 -3.20 -0.92 19.00
N PRO A 166 -4.36 -0.56 19.60
CA PRO A 166 -5.59 -1.33 19.41
C PRO A 166 -6.16 -1.20 17.99
N LEU A 167 -5.86 -0.09 17.32
CA LEU A 167 -6.34 0.23 15.98
C LEU A 167 -5.18 0.77 15.13
N HIS A 168 -5.20 0.46 13.84
CA HIS A 168 -4.20 0.92 12.88
C HIS A 168 -4.88 1.58 11.67
N GLN A 169 -4.29 2.67 11.18
CA GLN A 169 -4.84 3.40 10.05
C GLN A 169 -4.60 2.67 8.73
N VAL A 170 -5.63 2.55 7.89
CA VAL A 170 -5.58 1.87 6.58
C VAL A 170 -6.32 2.72 5.57
N TRP A 171 -5.72 2.91 4.39
CA TRP A 171 -6.45 3.39 3.22
C TRP A 171 -7.14 2.22 2.54
N LEU A 172 -8.47 2.18 2.65
CA LEU A 172 -9.30 1.22 1.95
C LEU A 172 -9.74 1.79 0.61
N CYS A 173 -9.23 1.19 -0.46
CA CYS A 173 -9.66 1.41 -1.83
C CYS A 173 -10.86 0.51 -2.13
N ARG A 174 -12.02 1.06 -2.43
CA ARG A 174 -13.23 0.31 -2.82
C ARG A 174 -13.63 0.63 -4.25
N PRO A 175 -13.98 -0.37 -5.08
CA PRO A 175 -14.63 -0.13 -6.36
C PRO A 175 -15.94 0.65 -6.16
N ILE A 176 -16.14 1.69 -6.96
CA ILE A 176 -17.42 2.36 -7.08
C ILE A 176 -18.32 1.42 -7.89
N ARG A 177 -19.37 0.90 -7.26
CA ARG A 177 -20.41 0.13 -7.95
C ARG A 177 -21.51 1.12 -8.32
N ASP A 178 -21.75 1.29 -9.61
CA ASP A 178 -22.95 1.96 -10.08
C ASP A 178 -24.14 1.08 -9.66
N SER A 179 -24.94 1.59 -8.72
CA SER A 179 -26.20 0.99 -8.28
C SER A 179 -27.32 1.23 -9.29
#